data_AF-A0A9Q7R3T4-F1
#
_entry.id   AF-A0A9Q7R3T4-F1
#
_cell.length_a   1.000
_cell.length_b   1.000
_cell.length_c   1.000
_cell.angle_alpha   90.00
_cell.angle_beta   90.00
_cell.angle_gamma   90.00
#
_symmetry.space_group_name_H-M   'P 1'
#
loop_
_entity.id
_entity.type
_entity.pdbx_description
1 polymer ?
#
loop_
_entity_poly.entity_id
_entity_poly.type
_entity_poly.pdbx_seq_one_letter_code
_entity_poly.pdbx_strand_id
1 'polypeptide(L)'
;MIKLPYGGLNAYLHVPDLVSYLQKHGIKHLAINQRAQVYTAYPENQLMTLDPIIRREFIDDLRYKNTMQATTEVIDALVSTGKFRRCKQRYEGVFTRAVNAIELVD
;
A
#
# COMPACT_ATOMS: atom_id res chain seq x y z
N MET A 1 -7.49 8.63 -9.84
CA MET A 1 -6.01 8.70 -9.83
C MET A 1 -5.57 9.34 -8.53
N ILE A 2 -4.56 8.81 -7.85
CA ILE A 2 -3.98 9.38 -6.63
C ILE A 2 -2.51 9.70 -6.90
N LYS A 3 -2.06 10.92 -6.61
CA LYS A 3 -0.65 11.28 -6.79
C LYS A 3 0.23 10.50 -5.83
N LEU A 4 1.29 9.86 -6.35
CA LEU A 4 2.31 9.23 -5.53
C LEU A 4 3.41 10.26 -5.24
N PRO A 5 3.53 10.76 -3.99
CA PRO A 5 4.28 11.97 -3.68
C PRO A 5 5.78 11.84 -3.97
N TYR A 6 6.32 10.64 -3.83
CA TYR A 6 7.75 10.37 -3.98
C TYR A 6 8.07 9.43 -5.15
N GLY A 7 7.10 9.18 -6.04
CA GLY A 7 7.26 8.30 -7.21
C GLY A 7 7.82 8.99 -8.46
N GLY A 8 8.12 10.28 -8.38
CA GLY A 8 8.52 11.11 -9.52
C GLY A 8 7.38 11.95 -10.12
N LEU A 9 7.68 12.77 -11.13
CA LEU A 9 6.77 13.81 -11.66
C LEU A 9 5.42 13.26 -12.12
N ASN A 10 5.41 12.08 -12.75
CA ASN A 10 4.22 11.47 -13.35
C ASN A 10 3.77 10.17 -12.68
N ALA A 11 4.23 9.89 -11.46
CA ALA A 11 3.75 8.71 -10.73
C ALA A 11 2.37 8.96 -10.10
N TYR A 12 1.43 8.09 -10.45
CA TYR A 12 0.06 8.09 -9.95
C TYR A 12 -0.39 6.65 -9.72
N LEU A 13 -1.15 6.45 -8.66
CA LEU A 13 -1.86 5.21 -8.39
C LEU A 13 -3.25 5.27 -9.04
N HIS A 14 -3.51 4.36 -9.97
CA HIS A 14 -4.85 4.15 -10.49
C HIS A 14 -5.62 3.21 -9.56
N VAL A 15 -6.61 3.75 -8.87
CA VAL A 15 -7.34 3.05 -7.81
C VAL A 15 -8.03 1.77 -8.29
N PRO A 16 -8.68 1.73 -9.47
CA PRO A 16 -9.22 0.49 -10.01
C PRO A 16 -8.18 -0.63 -10.17
N ASP A 17 -6.95 -0.30 -10.59
CA ASP A 17 -5.89 -1.30 -10.78
C ASP A 17 -5.46 -1.90 -9.44
N LEU A 18 -5.36 -1.08 -8.39
CA LEU A 18 -5.13 -1.57 -7.04
C LEU A 18 -6.29 -2.47 -6.58
N VAL A 19 -7.54 -2.06 -6.77
CA VAL A 19 -8.71 -2.88 -6.40
C VAL A 19 -8.69 -4.22 -7.14
N SER A 20 -8.46 -4.22 -8.45
CA SER A 20 -8.37 -5.44 -9.26
C SER A 20 -7.23 -6.34 -8.82
N TYR A 21 -6.07 -5.77 -8.46
CA TYR A 21 -4.96 -6.51 -7.88
C TYR A 21 -5.39 -7.20 -6.58
N LEU A 22 -5.99 -6.47 -5.64
CA LEU A 22 -6.42 -7.03 -4.35
C LEU A 22 -7.47 -8.13 -4.50
N GLN A 23 -8.46 -7.92 -5.38
CA GLN A 23 -9.48 -8.93 -5.67
C GLN A 23 -8.88 -10.19 -6.29
N LYS A 24 -7.98 -10.06 -7.27
CA LYS A 24 -7.28 -11.19 -7.90
C LYS A 24 -6.49 -12.02 -6.90
N HIS A 25 -5.94 -11.38 -5.86
CA HIS A 25 -5.16 -12.03 -4.82
C HIS A 25 -5.97 -12.41 -3.57
N GLY A 26 -7.29 -12.18 -3.56
CA GLY A 26 -8.15 -12.47 -2.41
C GLY A 26 -7.84 -11.62 -1.16
N ILE A 27 -7.20 -10.48 -1.34
CA ILE A 27 -6.75 -9.60 -0.24
C ILE A 27 -7.90 -8.66 0.13
N LYS A 28 -8.45 -8.81 1.34
CA LYS A 28 -9.52 -7.93 1.86
C LYS A 28 -8.99 -6.72 2.60
N HIS A 29 -7.83 -6.85 3.24
CA HIS A 29 -7.23 -5.78 4.02
C HIS A 29 -5.70 -5.79 3.87
N LEU A 30 -5.10 -4.60 3.94
CA LEU A 30 -3.66 -4.39 3.84
C LEU A 30 -3.15 -3.60 5.02
N ALA A 31 -2.09 -4.11 5.67
CA ALA A 31 -1.39 -3.35 6.69
C ALA A 31 -0.74 -2.12 6.06
N ILE A 32 -0.89 -0.98 6.73
CA ILE A 32 -0.18 0.25 6.41
C ILE A 32 1.18 0.16 7.11
N ASN A 33 2.21 -0.25 6.38
CA ASN A 33 3.56 -0.26 6.93
C ASN A 33 4.17 1.15 6.81
N GLN A 34 4.33 1.85 7.93
CA GLN A 34 4.84 3.22 7.96
C GLN A 34 6.36 3.31 8.10
N ARG A 35 7.10 2.19 8.03
CA ARG A 35 8.56 2.25 8.12
C ARG A 35 9.16 2.63 6.77
N ALA A 36 9.78 3.81 6.74
CA ALA A 36 10.65 4.19 5.64
C ALA A 36 11.89 3.28 5.63
N GLN A 37 11.96 2.38 4.65
CA GLN A 37 13.09 1.51 4.39
C GLN A 37 13.26 1.27 2.89
N VAL A 38 14.45 0.84 2.49
CA VAL A 38 14.71 0.38 1.12
C VAL A 38 13.84 -0.84 0.82
N TYR A 39 13.39 -0.98 -0.43
CA TYR A 39 12.42 -2.00 -0.80
C TYR A 39 12.94 -3.43 -0.53
N THR A 40 14.22 -3.67 -0.77
CA THR A 40 14.85 -4.99 -0.56
C THR A 40 15.09 -5.34 0.91
N ALA A 41 14.91 -4.40 1.83
CA ALA A 41 15.03 -4.65 3.27
C ALA A 41 13.71 -5.09 3.91
N TYR A 42 12.60 -5.11 3.16
CA TYR A 42 11.35 -5.66 3.67
C TYR A 42 11.50 -7.15 3.96
N PRO A 43 11.14 -7.60 5.17
CA PRO A 43 10.97 -9.02 5.45
C PRO A 43 10.00 -9.66 4.45
N GLU A 44 10.23 -10.91 4.06
CA GLU A 44 9.42 -11.62 3.06
C GLU A 44 7.91 -11.60 3.41
N ASN A 45 7.59 -11.83 4.68
CA ASN A 45 6.23 -11.79 5.22
C ASN A 45 5.59 -10.38 5.21
N GLN A 46 6.36 -9.31 4.95
CA GLN A 46 5.86 -7.93 4.84
C GLN A 46 5.75 -7.43 3.40
N LEU A 47 6.20 -8.20 2.40
CA LEU A 47 6.12 -7.83 0.97
C LEU A 47 4.68 -7.71 0.44
N MET A 48 3.70 -8.24 1.19
CA MET A 48 2.27 -8.14 0.88
C MET A 48 1.55 -7.08 1.73
N THR A 49 2.29 -6.09 2.25
CA THR A 49 1.71 -4.88 2.85
C THR A 49 1.53 -3.77 1.82
N LEU A 50 0.76 -2.73 2.14
CA LEU A 50 0.32 -1.72 1.16
C LEU A 50 1.49 -1.04 0.42
N ASP A 51 2.49 -0.58 1.16
CA ASP A 51 3.59 0.19 0.60
C ASP A 51 4.51 -0.64 -0.33
N PRO A 52 4.93 -1.87 0.04
CA PRO A 52 5.59 -2.79 -0.88
C PRO A 52 4.81 -3.08 -2.15
N ILE A 53 3.49 -3.29 -2.07
CA ILE A 53 2.65 -3.52 -3.26
C ILE A 53 2.67 -2.28 -4.17
N ILE A 54 2.48 -1.06 -3.61
CA ILE A 54 2.54 0.18 -4.39
C ILE A 54 3.90 0.30 -5.10
N ARG A 55 5.01 0.10 -4.38
CA ARG A 55 6.36 0.22 -4.93
C ARG A 55 6.71 -0.88 -5.94
N ARG A 56 6.13 -2.08 -5.82
CA ARG A 56 6.44 -3.21 -6.71
C ARG A 56 5.62 -3.16 -8.00
N GLU A 57 4.34 -2.86 -7.89
CA GLU A 57 3.37 -3.01 -8.98
C GLU A 57 3.05 -1.67 -9.68
N PHE A 58 3.27 -0.53 -9.01
CA PHE A 58 2.79 0.78 -9.48
C PHE A 58 3.88 1.86 -9.55
N ILE A 59 5.16 1.48 -9.39
CA ILE A 59 6.32 2.34 -9.60
C ILE A 59 7.27 1.67 -10.60
N ASP A 60 7.30 2.17 -11.83
CA ASP A 60 8.16 1.64 -12.90
C ASP A 60 9.61 2.12 -12.80
N ASP A 61 9.82 3.35 -12.33
CA ASP A 61 11.15 3.95 -12.24
C ASP A 61 11.86 3.51 -10.95
N LEU A 62 12.90 2.69 -11.13
CA LEU A 62 13.69 2.10 -10.05
C LEU A 62 14.31 3.13 -9.11
N ARG A 63 14.53 4.37 -9.55
CA ARG A 63 15.07 5.45 -8.71
C ARG A 63 14.15 5.77 -7.53
N TYR A 64 12.85 5.56 -7.69
CA TYR A 64 11.84 5.84 -6.67
C TYR A 64 11.33 4.59 -5.96
N LYS A 65 11.80 3.40 -6.34
CA LYS A 65 11.36 2.14 -5.70
C LYS A 65 11.66 2.09 -4.20
N ASN A 66 12.68 2.81 -3.75
CA ASN A 66 13.08 2.88 -2.36
C ASN A 66 12.42 4.01 -1.55
N THR A 67 11.55 4.82 -2.16
CA THR A 67 10.82 5.88 -1.45
C THR A 67 9.45 5.37 -0.99
N MET A 68 9.05 5.74 0.21
CA MET A 68 7.73 5.40 0.77
C MET A 68 6.63 6.06 -0.04
N GLN A 69 5.62 5.30 -0.45
CA GLN A 69 4.50 5.79 -1.26
C GLN A 69 3.19 5.78 -0.50
N ALA A 70 2.99 4.85 0.43
CA ALA A 70 1.78 4.79 1.26
C ALA A 70 1.79 5.83 2.40
N THR A 71 1.95 7.11 2.05
CA THR A 71 1.88 8.22 3.00
C THR A 71 0.47 8.43 3.53
N THR A 72 0.34 9.23 4.58
CA THR A 72 -0.97 9.60 5.14
C THR A 72 -1.89 10.17 4.07
N GLU A 73 -1.38 11.05 3.20
CA GLU A 73 -2.13 11.69 2.12
C GLU A 73 -2.62 10.67 1.08
N VAL A 74 -1.79 9.68 0.72
CA VAL A 74 -2.19 8.60 -0.19
C VAL A 74 -3.26 7.72 0.45
N ILE A 75 -3.14 7.42 1.74
CA ILE A 75 -4.14 6.64 2.48
C ILE A 75 -5.46 7.43 2.59
N ASP A 76 -5.41 8.72 2.89
CA ASP A 76 -6.59 9.59 2.91
C ASP A 76 -7.28 9.60 1.54
N ALA A 77 -6.51 9.75 0.47
CA ALA A 77 -7.03 9.76 -0.89
C ALA A 77 -7.63 8.40 -1.29
N LEU A 78 -7.06 7.29 -0.83
CA LEU A 78 -7.64 5.95 -1.04
C LEU A 78 -8.98 5.84 -0.33
N VAL A 79 -9.06 6.27 0.92
CA VAL A 79 -10.30 6.24 1.72
C VAL A 79 -11.37 7.16 1.13
N SER A 80 -10.99 8.34 0.66
CA SER A 80 -11.94 9.29 0.06
C SER A 80 -12.59 8.79 -1.24
N THR A 81 -12.05 7.74 -1.86
CA THR A 81 -12.72 7.09 -3.01
C THR A 81 -13.96 6.28 -2.64
N GLY A 82 -14.17 6.00 -1.35
CA GLY A 82 -15.25 5.12 -0.87
C GLY A 82 -14.99 3.62 -1.10
N LYS A 83 -13.91 3.26 -1.82
CA LYS A 83 -13.51 1.85 -2.03
C LYS A 83 -12.72 1.26 -0.88
N PHE A 84 -12.23 2.10 0.03
CA PHE A 84 -11.44 1.67 1.17
C PHE A 84 -11.93 2.32 2.46
N ARG A 85 -11.82 1.60 3.56
CA ARG A 85 -11.99 2.14 4.92
C ARG A 85 -10.78 1.84 5.78
N ARG A 86 -10.52 2.69 6.77
CA ARG A 86 -9.47 2.44 7.77
C ARG A 86 -9.96 1.43 8.79
N CYS A 87 -9.07 0.52 9.19
CA CYS A 87 -9.32 -0.41 10.28
C CYS A 87 -8.04 -0.68 11.06
N LYS A 88 -8.17 -1.46 12.15
CA LYS A 88 -7.04 -2.09 12.81
C LYS A 88 -7.15 -3.59 12.62
N GLN A 89 -6.06 -4.23 12.23
CA GLN A 89 -6.06 -5.65 11.96
C GLN A 89 -4.80 -6.34 12.50
N ARG A 90 -4.98 -7.56 13.01
CA ARG A 90 -3.89 -8.44 13.44
C ARG A 90 -3.47 -9.34 12.29
N TYR A 91 -2.17 -9.40 12.03
CA TYR A 91 -1.58 -10.25 11.00
C TYR A 91 -0.60 -11.20 11.68
N GLU A 92 -1.09 -12.40 12.03
CA GLU A 92 -0.27 -13.42 12.69
C GLU A 92 0.96 -13.75 11.86
N GLY A 93 2.11 -13.86 12.51
CA GLY A 93 3.39 -14.11 11.85
C GLY A 93 3.97 -12.93 11.06
N VAL A 94 3.28 -11.77 10.98
CA VAL A 94 3.77 -10.56 10.30
C VAL A 94 4.07 -9.44 11.30
N PHE A 95 3.13 -9.17 12.21
CA PHE A 95 3.26 -8.16 13.25
C PHE A 95 2.94 -8.76 14.62
N THR A 96 3.62 -8.30 15.66
CA THR A 96 3.41 -8.76 17.05
C THR A 96 2.12 -8.23 17.68
N ARG A 97 1.45 -7.27 17.03
CA ARG A 97 0.21 -6.63 17.50
C ARG A 97 -0.68 -6.24 16.32
N ALA A 98 -1.92 -5.87 16.62
CA ALA A 98 -2.79 -5.24 15.64
C ALA A 98 -2.18 -3.91 15.16
N VAL A 99 -2.21 -3.68 13.86
CA VAL A 99 -1.67 -2.50 13.18
C VAL A 99 -2.75 -1.79 12.39
N ASN A 100 -2.48 -0.53 12.01
CA ASN A 100 -3.36 0.20 11.11
C ASN A 100 -3.37 -0.47 9.73
N ALA A 101 -4.54 -0.54 9.15
CA ALA A 101 -4.76 -1.15 7.85
C ALA A 101 -5.83 -0.37 7.05
N ILE A 102 -5.86 -0.62 5.74
CA ILE A 102 -7.02 -0.31 4.91
C ILE A 102 -7.73 -1.61 4.54
N GLU A 103 -9.05 -1.56 4.49
CA GLU A 103 -9.90 -2.68 4.08
C GLU A 103 -10.69 -2.27 2.83
N LEU A 104 -10.77 -3.17 1.86
CA LEU A 104 -11.60 -3.00 0.67
C LEU A 104 -13.08 -3.05 1.09
N VAL A 105 -13.84 -2.06 0.64
CA VAL A 105 -15.29 -1.98 0.85
C VAL A 105 -15.96 -2.46 -0.43
N ASP A 106 -16.75 -3.53 -0.31
CA ASP A 106 -17.58 -4.06 -1.41
C ASP A 106 -18.68 -3.07 -1.82
#